data_AF-A0A534X181-F1
#
_entry.id   AF-A0A534X181-F1
#
_cell.length_a   1.000
_cell.length_b   1.000
_cell.length_c   1.000
_cell.angle_alpha   90.00
_cell.angle_beta   90.00
_cell.angle_gamma   90.00
#
_symmetry.space_group_name_H-M   'P 1'
#
loop_
_entity.id
_entity.type
_entity.pdbx_description
1 polymer ?
#
loop_
_entity_poly.entity_id
_entity_poly.type
_entity_poly.pdbx_seq_one_letter_code
_entity_poly.pdbx_strand_id
1 'polypeptide(L)'
;MAWSHERILSATEQTPLLGTKSWGRRFGVTNYIPRSPKYGKFNDGLTATLTKAEPSARIVAVDPALIPYGSWVWIEGLGWYRAEDCGGAIKGFRLDLLVATEKEATQFGKQERFVLVVPPGPKPASELAAPLRIARGGA
;
A
#
# COMPACT_ATOMS: atom_id res chain seq x y z
N MET A 1 18.88 -16.90 -15.49
CA MET A 1 19.63 -16.44 -14.29
C MET A 1 20.30 -15.13 -14.63
N ALA A 2 20.29 -14.17 -13.71
CA ALA A 2 20.58 -12.73 -13.86
C ALA A 2 19.45 -11.89 -14.49
N TRP A 3 18.54 -11.38 -13.65
CA TRP A 3 17.61 -10.32 -14.05
C TRP A 3 18.01 -9.00 -13.36
N SER A 4 18.64 -8.16 -14.19
CA SER A 4 19.11 -6.77 -14.07
C SER A 4 19.06 -6.07 -12.70
N HIS A 5 20.20 -6.08 -12.00
CA HIS A 5 20.56 -5.17 -10.92
C HIS A 5 20.24 -3.69 -11.27
N GLU A 6 20.41 -3.33 -12.54
CA GLU A 6 20.20 -1.99 -13.09
C GLU A 6 18.75 -1.49 -13.00
N ARG A 7 17.75 -2.38 -13.10
CA ARG A 7 16.33 -1.99 -12.95
C ARG A 7 15.92 -1.77 -11.49
N ILE A 8 16.53 -2.54 -10.58
CA ILE A 8 16.35 -2.34 -9.14
C ILE A 8 17.02 -1.02 -8.73
N LEU A 9 18.22 -0.75 -9.25
CA LEU A 9 18.95 0.50 -9.01
C LEU A 9 18.22 1.73 -9.58
N SER A 10 17.68 1.65 -10.79
CA SER A 10 16.89 2.74 -11.37
C SER A 10 15.59 3.01 -10.59
N ALA A 11 14.92 1.96 -10.09
CA ALA A 11 13.80 2.13 -9.17
C ALA A 11 14.22 2.84 -7.87
N THR A 12 15.42 2.54 -7.35
CA THR A 12 15.98 3.26 -6.18
C THR A 12 16.42 4.69 -6.47
N GLU A 13 16.80 5.04 -7.71
CA GLU A 13 17.21 6.40 -8.09
C GLU A 13 16.02 7.37 -8.26
N GLN A 14 14.84 6.86 -8.63
CA GLN A 14 13.59 7.64 -8.65
C GLN A 14 12.85 7.64 -7.30
N THR A 15 13.45 7.05 -6.25
CA THR A 15 12.83 6.92 -4.93
C THR A 15 12.95 8.21 -4.13
N PRO A 16 11.90 8.70 -3.44
CA PRO A 16 12.06 9.66 -2.36
C PRO A 16 13.00 9.07 -1.31
N LEU A 17 14.22 9.62 -1.25
CA LEU A 17 15.38 9.28 -0.40
C LEU A 17 15.16 8.03 0.49
N LEU A 18 15.72 6.91 0.04
CA LEU A 18 15.75 5.63 0.75
C LEU A 18 16.15 5.87 2.22
N GLY A 19 15.18 5.93 3.11
CA GLY A 19 15.43 5.79 4.54
C GLY A 19 16.05 4.41 4.78
N THR A 20 16.82 4.27 5.86
CA THR A 20 17.53 3.04 6.28
C THR A 20 16.63 1.81 6.56
N LYS A 21 15.35 1.83 6.17
CA LYS A 21 14.34 0.81 6.47
C LYS A 21 13.56 0.26 5.27
N SER A 22 13.90 0.64 4.03
CA SER A 22 13.30 0.01 2.85
C SER A 22 13.72 -1.46 2.72
N TRP A 23 12.83 -2.31 2.22
CA TRP A 23 13.08 -3.75 2.09
C TRP A 23 12.31 -4.34 0.92
N GLY A 24 12.73 -5.50 0.40
CA GLY A 24 12.04 -6.13 -0.72
C GLY A 24 11.99 -7.65 -0.66
N ARG A 25 10.89 -8.23 -1.16
CA ARG A 25 10.72 -9.68 -1.35
C ARG A 25 9.61 -9.98 -2.36
N ARG A 26 9.35 -11.27 -2.61
CA ARG A 26 8.21 -11.72 -3.42
C ARG A 26 6.88 -11.69 -2.65
N PHE A 27 5.87 -11.12 -3.29
CA PHE A 27 4.49 -11.06 -2.80
C PHE A 27 3.54 -11.73 -3.79
N GLY A 28 2.46 -12.29 -3.23
CA GLY A 28 1.28 -12.63 -4.01
C GLY A 28 0.47 -11.37 -4.30
N VAL A 29 0.33 -11.02 -5.56
CA VAL A 29 -0.37 -9.83 -6.04
C VAL A 29 -1.66 -10.25 -6.73
N THR A 30 -2.77 -9.69 -6.29
CA THR A 30 -4.10 -9.77 -6.91
C THR A 30 -4.63 -8.37 -7.19
N ASN A 31 -5.82 -8.29 -7.79
CA ASN A 31 -6.51 -7.04 -8.04
C ASN A 31 -7.92 -7.05 -7.42
N TYR A 32 -8.36 -5.88 -6.98
CA TYR A 32 -9.74 -5.61 -6.56
C TYR A 32 -10.28 -4.36 -7.26
N ILE A 33 -11.60 -4.24 -7.28
CA ILE A 33 -12.28 -3.08 -7.86
C ILE A 33 -13.01 -2.30 -6.77
N PRO A 34 -13.10 -0.96 -6.89
CA PRO A 34 -13.89 -0.18 -5.96
C PRO A 34 -15.38 -0.53 -6.14
N ARG A 35 -16.17 -0.45 -5.07
CA ARG A 35 -17.62 -0.57 -5.15
C ARG A 35 -18.14 -1.92 -5.70
N SER A 36 -17.43 -3.03 -5.48
CA SER A 36 -17.97 -4.37 -5.77
C SER A 36 -18.76 -4.95 -4.59
N PRO A 37 -20.03 -5.37 -4.79
CA PRO A 37 -20.84 -6.04 -3.77
C PRO A 37 -20.16 -7.26 -3.13
N LYS A 38 -19.19 -7.86 -3.84
CA LYS A 38 -18.40 -9.03 -3.42
C LYS A 38 -17.58 -8.78 -2.15
N TYR A 39 -17.23 -7.53 -1.83
CA TYR A 39 -16.32 -7.19 -0.72
C TYR A 39 -17.04 -6.68 0.55
N GLY A 40 -18.38 -6.81 0.62
CA GLY A 40 -19.14 -6.69 1.86
C GLY A 40 -19.55 -5.26 2.28
N LYS A 41 -19.95 -5.11 3.55
CA LYS A 41 -20.68 -3.95 4.11
C LYS A 41 -19.93 -2.61 4.08
N PHE A 42 -18.60 -2.63 3.98
CA PHE A 42 -17.73 -1.43 4.04
C PHE A 42 -17.33 -0.89 2.67
N ASN A 43 -18.12 -1.21 1.65
CA ASN A 43 -17.87 -0.85 0.26
C ASN A 43 -18.46 0.51 -0.10
N ASP A 44 -18.16 1.53 0.70
CA ASP A 44 -18.60 2.93 0.51
C ASP A 44 -17.76 3.68 -0.55
N GLY A 45 -16.71 3.04 -1.06
CA GLY A 45 -15.77 3.60 -2.03
C GLY A 45 -14.62 4.37 -1.37
N LEU A 46 -14.42 4.19 -0.07
CA LEU A 46 -13.26 4.67 0.67
C LEU A 46 -12.33 3.50 0.99
N THR A 47 -11.05 3.81 1.06
CA THR A 47 -9.99 2.91 1.55
C THR A 47 -9.93 2.94 3.08
N ALA A 48 -9.17 2.01 3.67
CA ALA A 48 -8.93 2.00 5.13
C ALA A 48 -8.40 3.33 5.70
N THR A 49 -7.71 4.15 4.90
CA THR A 49 -7.22 5.48 5.32
C THR A 49 -8.17 6.64 4.98
N LEU A 50 -9.40 6.34 4.56
CA LEU A 50 -10.42 7.30 4.11
C LEU A 50 -10.07 8.03 2.80
N THR A 51 -9.08 7.54 2.05
CA THR A 51 -8.82 7.99 0.68
C THR A 51 -9.89 7.42 -0.25
N LYS A 52 -10.38 8.22 -1.20
CA LYS A 52 -11.32 7.74 -2.22
C LYS A 52 -10.65 6.68 -3.10
N ALA A 53 -11.30 5.53 -3.27
CA ALA A 53 -10.79 4.42 -4.08
C ALA A 53 -10.94 4.73 -5.58
N GLU A 54 -10.09 5.62 -6.08
CA GLU A 54 -9.97 5.95 -7.51
C GLU A 54 -8.83 5.14 -8.16
N PRO A 55 -9.05 4.38 -9.23
CA PRO A 55 -8.01 3.56 -9.87
C PRO A 55 -6.77 4.36 -10.32
N SER A 56 -6.96 5.62 -10.71
CA SER A 56 -5.87 6.54 -11.06
C SER A 56 -4.94 6.88 -9.90
N ALA A 57 -5.40 6.71 -8.65
CA ALA A 57 -4.64 7.03 -7.44
C ALA A 57 -3.56 5.99 -7.10
N ARG A 58 -3.46 4.89 -7.87
CA ARG A 58 -2.45 3.83 -7.69
C ARG A 58 -2.43 3.31 -6.24
N ILE A 59 -3.58 2.89 -5.74
CA ILE A 59 -3.76 2.39 -4.39
C ILE A 59 -3.49 0.88 -4.33
N VAL A 60 -2.87 0.44 -3.23
CA VAL A 60 -2.71 -0.98 -2.90
C VAL A 60 -3.25 -1.28 -1.51
N ALA A 61 -3.96 -2.40 -1.39
CA ALA A 61 -4.31 -2.99 -0.12
C ALA A 61 -3.16 -3.85 0.40
N VAL A 62 -2.80 -3.67 1.68
CA VAL A 62 -1.67 -4.33 2.34
C VAL A 62 -2.08 -5.00 3.65
N ASP A 63 -1.15 -5.75 4.25
CA ASP A 63 -1.20 -6.08 5.67
C ASP A 63 -0.53 -4.95 6.49
N PRO A 64 -1.28 -4.15 7.27
CA PRO A 64 -0.73 -3.00 8.00
C PRO A 64 0.26 -3.38 9.10
N ALA A 65 0.22 -4.62 9.59
CA ALA A 65 1.19 -5.11 10.58
C ALA A 65 2.59 -5.30 9.98
N LEU A 66 2.68 -5.41 8.65
CA LEU A 66 3.91 -5.63 7.91
C LEU A 66 4.32 -4.40 7.08
N ILE A 67 3.36 -3.76 6.40
CA ILE A 67 3.56 -2.57 5.58
C ILE A 67 2.68 -1.46 6.17
N PRO A 68 3.26 -0.49 6.90
CA PRO A 68 2.50 0.63 7.43
C PRO A 68 1.80 1.42 6.32
N TYR A 69 0.62 1.98 6.62
CA TYR A 69 -0.04 2.90 5.70
C TYR A 69 0.83 4.11 5.36
N GLY A 70 0.62 4.66 4.17
CA GLY A 70 1.43 5.72 3.60
C GLY A 70 2.79 5.26 3.05
N SER A 71 3.12 3.97 3.16
CA SER A 71 4.27 3.39 2.46
C SER A 71 4.08 3.47 0.95
N TRP A 72 5.18 3.65 0.23
CA TRP A 72 5.23 3.41 -1.22
C TRP A 72 5.70 1.99 -1.48
N VAL A 73 5.06 1.30 -2.42
CA VAL A 73 5.51 0.00 -2.90
C VAL A 73 5.76 0.06 -4.39
N TRP A 74 6.92 -0.42 -4.83
CA TRP A 74 7.21 -0.65 -6.24
C TRP A 74 7.02 -2.12 -6.53
N ILE A 75 6.22 -2.42 -7.55
CA ILE A 75 5.90 -3.78 -7.95
C ILE A 75 6.48 -4.02 -9.34
N GLU A 76 7.25 -5.09 -9.44
CA GLU A 76 7.93 -5.51 -10.66
C GLU A 76 6.95 -5.61 -11.85
N GLY A 77 7.20 -4.79 -12.87
CA GLY A 77 6.40 -4.73 -14.09
C GLY A 77 5.11 -3.92 -13.98
N LEU A 78 4.76 -3.38 -12.80
CA LEU A 78 3.52 -2.61 -12.58
C LEU A 78 3.78 -1.18 -12.08
N GLY A 79 4.94 -0.91 -11.45
CA GLY A 79 5.34 0.41 -11.00
C GLY A 79 4.94 0.71 -9.54
N TRP A 80 4.80 2.00 -9.21
CA TRP A 80 4.60 2.48 -7.85
C TRP A 80 3.13 2.55 -7.44
N TYR A 81 2.85 2.12 -6.21
CA TYR A 81 1.54 2.17 -5.56
C TYR A 81 1.68 2.68 -4.12
N ARG A 82 0.61 3.29 -3.61
CA ARG A 82 0.56 3.81 -2.24
C ARG A 82 -0.30 2.90 -1.34
N ALA A 83 0.24 2.53 -0.19
CA ALA A 83 -0.43 1.68 0.79
C ALA A 83 -1.48 2.48 1.56
N GLU A 84 -2.73 2.45 1.08
CA GLU A 84 -3.84 3.21 1.65
C GLU A 84 -5.01 2.30 2.06
N ASP A 85 -4.97 1.02 1.72
CA ASP A 85 -6.10 0.11 1.95
C ASP A 85 -5.70 -1.20 2.65
N CYS A 86 -6.69 -1.94 3.14
CA CYS A 86 -6.48 -3.29 3.66
C CYS A 86 -7.70 -4.17 3.43
N GLY A 87 -7.51 -5.49 3.56
CA GLY A 87 -8.61 -6.45 3.48
C GLY A 87 -8.41 -7.60 4.48
N GLY A 88 -9.50 -8.24 4.88
CA GLY A 88 -9.45 -9.38 5.80
C GLY A 88 -8.58 -10.53 5.28
N ALA A 89 -8.57 -10.75 3.97
CA ALA A 89 -7.78 -11.79 3.29
C ALA A 89 -6.35 -11.34 2.90
N ILE A 90 -6.04 -10.05 3.03
CA ILE A 90 -4.74 -9.46 2.69
C ILE A 90 -3.90 -9.45 3.96
N LYS A 91 -3.19 -10.57 4.17
CA LYS A 91 -2.34 -10.85 5.34
C LYS A 91 -0.97 -11.37 4.91
N GLY A 92 0.06 -10.97 5.64
CA GLY A 92 1.46 -11.26 5.32
C GLY A 92 1.90 -10.67 3.98
N PHE A 93 2.61 -11.46 3.18
CA PHE A 93 3.18 -11.04 1.90
C PHE A 93 2.17 -11.11 0.75
N ARG A 94 1.01 -10.46 0.92
CA ARG A 94 -0.05 -10.34 -0.09
C ARG A 94 -0.38 -8.88 -0.34
N LEU A 95 -0.61 -8.55 -1.60
CA LEU A 95 -1.05 -7.24 -2.06
C LEU A 95 -2.31 -7.40 -2.92
N ASP A 96 -3.22 -6.43 -2.82
CA ASP A 96 -4.37 -6.33 -3.73
C ASP A 96 -4.38 -4.94 -4.37
N LEU A 97 -4.25 -4.85 -5.69
CA LEU A 97 -4.16 -3.58 -6.39
C LEU A 97 -5.54 -3.08 -6.79
N LEU A 98 -5.79 -1.80 -6.54
CA LEU A 98 -7.02 -1.16 -6.98
C LEU A 98 -6.97 -0.99 -8.50
N VAL A 99 -7.93 -1.60 -9.19
CA VAL A 99 -8.11 -1.49 -10.64
C VAL A 99 -9.51 -0.99 -10.99
N ALA A 100 -9.71 -0.58 -12.24
CA ALA A 100 -10.95 0.07 -12.64
C ALA A 100 -12.08 -0.90 -12.93
N THR A 101 -11.78 -2.11 -13.42
CA THR A 101 -12.81 -3.02 -13.96
C THR A 101 -12.59 -4.48 -13.56
N GLU A 102 -13.67 -5.25 -13.47
CA GLU A 102 -13.60 -6.69 -13.21
C GLU A 102 -12.85 -7.44 -14.32
N LYS A 103 -12.96 -6.94 -15.56
CA LYS A 103 -12.23 -7.50 -16.71
C LYS A 103 -10.73 -7.39 -16.49
N GLU A 104 -10.25 -6.22 -16.06
CA GLU A 104 -8.85 -6.00 -15.74
C GLU A 104 -8.39 -6.90 -14.58
N ALA A 105 -9.20 -7.03 -13.52
CA ALA A 105 -8.89 -7.92 -12.41
C ALA A 105 -8.82 -9.40 -12.83
N THR A 106 -9.73 -9.84 -13.70
CA THR A 106 -9.80 -11.22 -14.17
C THR A 106 -8.65 -11.56 -15.12
N GLN A 107 -8.32 -10.65 -16.04
CA GLN A 107 -7.15 -10.80 -16.91
C GLN A 107 -5.85 -10.75 -16.11
N PHE A 108 -5.86 -9.95 -15.03
CA PHE A 108 -4.94 -9.94 -13.90
C PHE A 108 -4.43 -11.33 -13.50
N GLY A 109 -5.38 -12.08 -12.96
CA GLY A 109 -5.12 -13.30 -12.21
C GLY A 109 -4.33 -13.03 -10.93
N LYS A 110 -3.88 -14.11 -10.28
CA LYS A 110 -2.97 -14.05 -9.15
C LYS A 110 -1.54 -14.22 -9.65
N GLN A 111 -0.65 -13.33 -9.24
CA GLN A 111 0.74 -13.32 -9.70
C GLN A 111 1.70 -13.27 -8.51
N GLU A 112 2.90 -13.82 -8.69
CA GLU A 112 4.00 -13.63 -7.75
C GLU A 112 5.00 -12.63 -8.33
N ARG A 113 5.18 -11.48 -7.67
CA ARG A 113 6.01 -10.37 -8.16
C ARG A 113 7.02 -9.96 -7.09
N PHE A 114 8.21 -9.52 -7.51
CA PHE A 114 9.12 -8.83 -6.60
C PHE A 114 8.55 -7.45 -6.23
N VAL A 115 8.64 -7.10 -4.95
CA VAL A 115 8.15 -5.84 -4.40
C VAL A 115 9.23 -5.20 -3.57
N LEU A 116 9.47 -3.91 -3.79
CA LEU A 116 10.24 -3.04 -2.91
C LEU A 116 9.27 -2.19 -2.10
N VAL A 117 9.41 -2.23 -0.78
CA VAL A 117 8.64 -1.44 0.17
C VAL A 117 9.51 -0.29 0.69
N VAL A 118 8.98 0.92 0.59
CA VAL A 118 9.57 2.14 1.14
C VAL A 118 8.60 2.65 2.21
N PRO A 119 8.90 2.44 3.51
CA PRO A 119 8.07 2.94 4.60
C PRO A 119 7.86 4.46 4.51
N PRO A 120 6.76 5.00 5.07
CA PRO A 120 6.61 6.44 5.17
C PRO A 120 7.79 7.03 5.96
N GLY A 121 8.23 8.23 5.56
CA GLY A 121 9.18 8.99 6.36
C GLY A 121 8.66 9.20 7.78
N PRO A 122 9.52 9.53 8.75
CA PRO A 122 9.06 9.91 10.08
C PRO A 122 8.00 11.02 9.93
N LYS A 123 6.82 10.82 10.55
CA LYS A 123 5.84 11.91 10.64
C LYS A 123 6.55 13.12 11.26
N PRO A 124 6.42 14.32 10.69
CA PRO A 124 6.99 15.51 11.31
C PRO A 124 6.45 15.60 12.74
N ALA A 125 7.31 15.98 13.69
CA ALA A 125 6.97 15.98 15.12
C ALA A 125 5.70 16.81 15.43
N SER A 126 5.34 17.77 14.56
CA SER A 126 4.10 18.54 14.60
C SER A 126 2.81 17.71 14.51
N GLU A 127 2.86 16.51 13.91
CA GLU A 127 1.71 15.61 13.79
C GLU A 127 1.66 14.54 14.90
N LEU A 128 2.72 14.40 15.70
CA LEU A 128 2.81 13.44 16.81
C LEU A 128 2.39 14.03 18.16
N ALA A 129 2.24 15.35 18.23
CA ALA A 129 1.69 16.04 19.40
C ALA A 129 0.16 15.92 19.43
N ALA A 130 -0.37 14.78 19.87
CA ALA A 130 -1.71 14.78 20.43
C ALA A 130 -1.71 15.78 21.62
N PRO A 131 -2.71 16.67 21.77
CA PRO A 131 -2.71 17.60 22.89
C PRO A 131 -2.72 16.77 24.17
N LEU A 132 -1.74 16.99 25.05
CA LEU A 132 -1.81 16.54 26.43
C LEU A 132 -3.14 17.06 26.98
N ARG A 133 -4.12 16.16 27.17
CA ARG A 133 -5.29 16.47 27.99
C ARG A 133 -4.75 16.66 29.41
N ILE A 134 -4.49 17.90 29.79
CA ILE A 134 -4.32 18.26 31.18
C ILE A 134 -5.67 17.99 31.84
N ALA A 135 -5.77 16.86 32.52
CA ALA A 135 -6.85 16.61 33.46
C ALA A 135 -6.75 17.72 34.53
N ARG A 136 -7.65 18.71 34.45
CA ARG A 136 -7.87 19.60 35.59
C ARG A 136 -8.57 18.76 36.65
N GLY A 137 -7.81 18.37 37.66
CA GLY A 137 -8.32 17.78 38.89
C GLY A 137 -9.33 18.73 39.52
N GLY A 138 -10.43 18.13 39.99
CA GLY A 138 -11.47 18.84 40.72
C GLY A 138 -10.98 19.36 42.06
N ALA A 139 -11.62 20.44 42.48
CA ALA A 139 -11.86 20.82 43.86
C ALA A 139 -13.35 21.15 43.96
#